data_AF-A0A835GZY2-F1
#
_entry.id   AF-A0A835GZY2-F1
#
_cell.length_a   1.000
_cell.length_b   1.000
_cell.length_c   1.000
_cell.angle_alpha   90.00
_cell.angle_beta   90.00
_cell.angle_gamma   90.00
#
_symmetry.space_group_name_H-M   'P 1'
#
loop_
_entity.id
_entity.type
_entity.pdbx_description
1 polymer ?
#
loop_
_entity_poly.entity_id
_entity_poly.type
_entity_poly.pdbx_seq_one_letter_code
_entity_poly.pdbx_strand_id
1 'polypeptide(L)'
;MTMEVQFEKSFYPISSWNQGSQPYLASILFCQGRRTTSLSDIDLFAHFCAAAVPNLAMVESVDDEKIANRLDRVVASIGRKPLRVLVQVNTSGEESKSGVDPSGCVELAKHVKLGCPNLEFSGLMTIGMLDYTSTPENFKTLSRCRTEVCQALGITEEQCELSMGMSADFELAIEMGSTNVRIGSTIFGPREYPKKEAN
;
A
#
# COMPACT_ATOMS: atom_id res chain seq x y z
N MET A 1 22.82 4.02 5.16
CA MET A 1 21.45 4.53 5.00
C MET A 1 20.60 3.31 4.69
N THR A 2 19.90 2.79 5.69
CA THR A 2 19.13 1.54 5.60
C THR A 2 17.73 1.87 5.13
N MET A 3 17.36 1.43 3.92
CA MET A 3 15.96 1.28 3.56
C MET A 3 15.37 0.15 4.40
N GLU A 4 14.45 0.47 5.29
CA GLU A 4 13.76 -0.53 6.09
C GLU A 4 12.50 -0.96 5.33
N VAL A 5 12.67 -1.97 4.46
CA VAL A 5 11.52 -2.58 3.79
C VAL A 5 10.81 -3.45 4.82
N GLN A 6 9.64 -3.00 5.27
CA GLN A 6 8.81 -3.74 6.19
C GLN A 6 7.95 -4.72 5.39
N PHE A 7 8.29 -6.00 5.55
CA PHE A 7 7.45 -7.10 5.13
C PHE A 7 6.41 -7.32 6.22
N GLU A 8 5.17 -6.96 5.94
CA GLU A 8 4.04 -7.40 6.75
C GLU A 8 3.31 -8.53 6.02
N LYS A 9 2.97 -9.57 6.78
CA LYS A 9 2.12 -10.64 6.28
C LYS A 9 0.69 -10.13 6.28
N SER A 10 0.23 -9.65 5.14
CA SER A 10 -1.17 -9.28 4.95
C SER A 10 -2.00 -10.52 4.61
N PHE A 11 -3.23 -10.59 5.13
CA PHE A 11 -4.18 -11.64 4.79
C PHE A 11 -5.04 -11.18 3.61
N TYR A 12 -4.92 -11.87 2.47
CA TYR A 12 -5.61 -11.53 1.22
C TYR A 12 -6.50 -12.70 0.74
N PRO A 13 -7.67 -12.40 0.14
CA PRO A 13 -8.69 -11.41 0.55
C PRO A 13 -9.50 -11.89 1.77
N ILE A 14 -10.24 -11.02 2.46
CA ILE A 14 -11.06 -11.42 3.63
C ILE A 14 -12.06 -12.55 3.30
N SER A 15 -12.55 -12.58 2.07
CA SER A 15 -13.44 -13.65 1.56
C SER A 15 -12.80 -15.05 1.54
N SER A 16 -11.47 -15.17 1.62
CA SER A 16 -10.75 -16.46 1.59
C SER A 16 -10.49 -17.07 2.97
N TRP A 17 -10.93 -16.42 4.06
CA TRP A 17 -10.55 -16.81 5.43
C TRP A 17 -11.08 -18.20 5.86
N ASN A 18 -12.13 -18.72 5.21
CA ASN A 18 -12.75 -20.01 5.54
C ASN A 18 -12.05 -21.27 4.98
N GLN A 19 -10.96 -21.16 4.20
CA GLN A 19 -10.45 -22.31 3.40
C GLN A 19 -9.23 -23.07 3.95
N GLY A 20 -8.85 -22.91 5.23
CA GLY A 20 -7.95 -23.85 5.93
C GLY A 20 -6.49 -23.98 5.43
N SER A 21 -6.11 -23.31 4.34
CA SER A 21 -4.75 -23.27 3.80
C SER A 21 -4.53 -21.90 3.17
N GLN A 22 -3.96 -20.99 3.96
CA GLN A 22 -3.70 -19.61 3.55
C GLN A 22 -2.33 -19.57 2.83
N PRO A 23 -2.26 -19.30 1.50
CA PRO A 23 -0.99 -18.94 0.91
C PRO A 23 -0.60 -17.57 1.46
N TYR A 24 0.45 -17.52 2.28
CA TYR A 24 1.12 -16.27 2.62
C TYR A 24 1.68 -15.68 1.32
N LEU A 25 0.96 -14.73 0.72
CA LEU A 25 1.50 -13.95 -0.38
C LEU A 25 2.29 -12.79 0.23
N ALA A 26 3.56 -12.67 -0.13
CA ALA A 26 4.36 -11.53 0.29
C ALA A 26 3.85 -10.29 -0.45
N SER A 27 3.17 -9.38 0.24
CA SER A 27 2.97 -8.01 -0.20
C SER A 27 4.09 -7.14 0.38
N ILE A 28 4.69 -6.28 -0.46
CA ILE A 28 5.58 -5.25 0.06
C ILE A 28 4.69 -4.07 0.40
N LEU A 29 4.37 -4.06 1.68
CA LEU A 29 3.37 -3.19 2.24
C LEU A 29 3.92 -1.80 2.48
N PHE A 30 5.22 -1.72 2.79
CA PHE A 30 5.79 -0.46 3.23
C PHE A 30 7.32 -0.45 3.21
N CYS A 31 7.93 0.64 2.75
CA CYS A 31 9.30 0.98 3.09
C CYS A 31 9.25 2.08 4.17
N GLN A 32 9.35 1.72 5.46
CA GLN A 32 9.53 2.73 6.52
C GLN A 32 10.89 3.38 6.30
N GLY A 33 10.93 4.71 6.23
CA GLY A 33 12.19 5.45 6.30
C GLY A 33 12.32 6.57 5.27
N ARG A 34 11.56 7.64 5.49
CA ARG A 34 11.52 8.89 4.70
C ARG A 34 10.82 8.74 3.35
N ARG A 35 10.11 9.79 2.92
CA ARG A 35 9.77 9.99 1.51
C ARG A 35 11.03 9.69 0.70
N THR A 36 10.94 8.76 -0.25
CA THR A 36 12.01 8.47 -1.21
C THR A 36 12.18 9.69 -2.09
N THR A 37 12.94 10.66 -1.58
CA THR A 37 13.12 11.98 -2.23
C THR A 37 14.20 11.92 -3.29
N SER A 38 15.13 10.97 -3.20
CA SER A 38 16.20 10.79 -4.18
C SER A 38 15.82 9.74 -5.22
N LEU A 39 16.20 10.00 -6.48
CA LEU A 39 16.01 9.05 -7.58
C LEU A 39 16.73 7.71 -7.32
N SER A 40 17.87 7.73 -6.64
CA SER A 40 18.59 6.52 -6.25
C SER A 40 17.80 5.64 -5.26
N ASP A 41 17.06 6.24 -4.33
CA ASP A 41 16.26 5.48 -3.36
C ASP A 41 15.03 4.87 -4.05
N ILE A 42 14.39 5.60 -4.97
CA ILE A 42 13.27 5.10 -5.79
C ILE A 42 13.74 3.93 -6.67
N ASP A 43 14.91 4.05 -7.27
CA ASP A 43 15.50 3.01 -8.12
C ASP A 43 15.81 1.74 -7.33
N LEU A 44 16.39 1.89 -6.13
CA LEU A 44 16.69 0.78 -5.23
C LEU A 44 15.41 0.10 -4.74
N PHE A 45 14.39 0.88 -4.38
CA PHE A 45 13.07 0.38 -4.01
C PHE A 45 12.43 -0.44 -5.13
N ALA A 46 12.35 0.11 -6.34
CA ALA A 46 11.74 -0.59 -7.47
C ALA A 46 12.47 -1.90 -7.79
N HIS A 47 13.82 -1.90 -7.78
CA HIS A 47 14.61 -3.13 -7.98
C HIS A 47 14.42 -4.13 -6.87
N PHE A 48 14.43 -3.69 -5.61
CA PHE A 48 14.19 -4.58 -4.48
C PHE A 48 12.82 -5.24 -4.58
N CYS A 49 11.77 -4.45 -4.82
CA CYS A 49 10.41 -4.98 -4.96
C CYS A 49 10.32 -5.99 -6.12
N ALA A 50 10.75 -5.60 -7.32
CA ALA A 50 10.51 -6.42 -8.49
C ALA A 50 11.46 -7.62 -8.61
N ALA A 51 12.73 -7.50 -8.20
CA ALA A 51 13.78 -8.51 -8.39
C ALA A 51 14.12 -9.32 -7.13
N ALA A 52 14.19 -8.68 -5.97
CA ALA A 52 14.66 -9.36 -4.75
C ALA A 52 13.56 -10.18 -4.07
N VAL A 53 12.29 -9.94 -4.40
CA VAL A 53 11.14 -10.61 -3.81
C VAL A 53 10.44 -11.50 -4.86
N PRO A 54 10.85 -12.78 -4.97
CA PRO A 54 10.37 -13.67 -6.04
C PRO A 54 8.84 -13.83 -6.02
N ASN A 55 8.24 -13.89 -4.83
CA ASN A 55 6.80 -14.10 -4.64
C ASN A 55 6.02 -12.80 -4.35
N LEU A 56 6.52 -11.65 -4.80
CA LEU A 56 5.82 -10.38 -4.61
C LEU A 56 4.46 -10.35 -5.30
N ALA A 57 3.38 -10.35 -4.53
CA ALA A 57 2.04 -10.29 -5.10
C ALA A 57 1.61 -8.87 -5.45
N MET A 58 1.96 -7.89 -4.61
CA MET A 58 1.46 -6.52 -4.69
C MET A 58 2.39 -5.52 -4.00
N VAL A 59 2.44 -4.29 -4.51
CA VAL A 59 3.07 -3.14 -3.85
C VAL A 59 2.00 -2.14 -3.45
N GLU A 60 1.93 -1.80 -2.17
CA GLU A 60 0.81 -0.99 -1.64
C GLU A 60 1.19 0.45 -1.30
N SER A 61 2.45 0.82 -1.54
CA SER A 61 3.07 2.09 -1.10
C SER A 61 3.35 3.05 -2.26
N VAL A 62 2.58 2.98 -3.36
CA VAL A 62 2.75 3.91 -4.49
C VAL A 62 2.08 5.24 -4.17
N ASP A 63 2.86 6.28 -3.91
CA ASP A 63 2.35 7.62 -3.55
C ASP A 63 2.75 8.76 -4.51
N ASP A 64 3.55 8.47 -5.54
CA ASP A 64 4.03 9.45 -6.52
C ASP A 64 4.20 8.82 -7.91
N GLU A 65 3.98 9.61 -8.97
CA GLU A 65 4.13 9.18 -10.36
C GLU A 65 5.56 8.72 -10.68
N LYS A 66 6.59 9.29 -10.05
CA LYS A 66 7.99 8.87 -10.22
C LYS A 66 8.20 7.45 -9.73
N ILE A 67 7.58 7.09 -8.61
CA ILE A 67 7.64 5.73 -8.07
C ILE A 67 6.92 4.78 -9.01
N ALA A 68 5.70 5.13 -9.46
CA ALA A 68 4.95 4.33 -10.43
C ALA A 68 5.74 4.09 -11.72
N ASN A 69 6.25 5.17 -12.33
CA ASN A 69 7.05 5.11 -13.55
C ASN A 69 8.31 4.27 -13.39
N ARG A 70 8.99 4.37 -12.24
CA ARG A 70 10.21 3.59 -12.03
C ARG A 70 9.89 2.12 -11.79
N LEU A 71 8.84 1.83 -11.02
CA LEU A 71 8.38 0.47 -10.78
C LEU A 71 7.99 -0.20 -12.11
N ASP A 72 7.23 0.48 -12.97
CA ASP A 72 6.87 0.01 -14.31
C ASP A 72 8.09 -0.39 -15.14
N ARG A 73 9.08 0.51 -15.25
CA ARG A 73 10.33 0.26 -16.00
C ARG A 73 11.10 -0.94 -15.46
N VAL A 74 11.19 -1.07 -14.14
CA VAL A 74 11.94 -2.16 -13.52
C VAL A 74 11.23 -3.49 -13.71
N VAL A 75 9.90 -3.54 -13.50
CA VAL A 75 9.07 -4.73 -13.76
C VAL A 75 9.23 -5.18 -15.22
N ALA A 76 9.20 -4.24 -16.17
CA ALA A 76 9.46 -4.50 -17.59
C ALA A 76 10.85 -5.09 -17.82
N SER A 77 11.89 -4.50 -17.21
CA SER A 77 13.29 -4.93 -17.40
C SER A 77 13.58 -6.34 -16.89
N ILE A 78 12.86 -6.80 -15.87
CA ILE A 78 13.00 -8.12 -15.27
C ILE A 78 12.17 -9.16 -16.03
N GLY A 79 11.22 -8.73 -16.86
CA GLY A 79 10.32 -9.63 -17.58
C GLY A 79 9.29 -10.31 -16.68
N ARG A 80 8.91 -9.66 -15.57
CA ARG A 80 7.86 -10.14 -14.67
C ARG A 80 6.48 -9.88 -15.30
N LYS A 81 5.49 -10.70 -14.92
CA LYS A 81 4.07 -10.36 -15.16
C LYS A 81 3.72 -8.99 -14.53
N PRO A 82 2.69 -8.30 -15.04
CA PRO A 82 2.25 -7.03 -14.48
C PRO A 82 2.10 -7.10 -12.95
N LEU A 83 2.69 -6.13 -12.27
CA LEU A 83 2.71 -6.08 -10.81
C LEU A 83 1.50 -5.32 -10.30
N ARG A 84 0.73 -5.95 -9.42
CA ARG A 84 -0.41 -5.30 -8.78
C ARG A 84 0.06 -4.19 -7.85
N VAL A 85 -0.62 -3.06 -7.91
CA VAL A 85 -0.28 -1.90 -7.08
C VAL A 85 -1.51 -1.27 -6.45
N LEU A 86 -1.35 -0.80 -5.20
CA LEU A 86 -2.29 0.11 -4.55
C LEU A 86 -1.66 1.48 -4.42
N VAL A 87 -2.49 2.51 -4.62
CA VAL A 87 -2.09 3.90 -4.39
C VAL A 87 -2.25 4.22 -2.91
N GLN A 88 -1.16 4.66 -2.28
CA GLN A 88 -1.17 5.07 -0.88
C GLN A 88 -1.68 6.50 -0.76
N VAL A 89 -2.76 6.69 0.00
CA VAL A 89 -3.40 7.99 0.25
C VAL A 89 -3.12 8.43 1.68
N ASN A 90 -2.70 9.68 1.84
CA ASN A 90 -2.56 10.28 3.15
C ASN A 90 -3.91 10.77 3.68
N THR A 91 -4.59 9.94 4.47
CA THR A 91 -5.88 10.31 5.09
C THR A 91 -5.74 11.01 6.44
N SER A 92 -4.52 11.18 6.95
CA SER A 92 -4.26 11.83 8.25
C SER A 92 -4.19 13.37 8.16
N GLY A 93 -3.93 13.91 6.97
CA GLY A 93 -3.71 15.35 6.76
C GLY A 93 -2.36 15.86 7.28
N GLU A 94 -1.51 14.99 7.82
CA GLU A 94 -0.18 15.39 8.29
C GLU A 94 0.84 15.37 7.15
N GLU A 95 1.57 16.48 6.94
CA GLU A 95 2.65 16.56 5.94
C GLU A 95 3.81 15.58 6.21
N SER A 96 3.93 15.09 7.44
CA SER A 96 4.99 14.16 7.85
C SER A 96 4.82 12.75 7.25
N LYS A 97 3.61 12.42 6.76
CA LYS A 97 3.26 11.08 6.28
C LYS A 97 3.51 10.91 4.79
N SER A 98 3.85 9.67 4.43
CA SER A 98 3.86 9.20 3.03
C SER A 98 2.44 8.96 2.55
N GLY A 99 2.23 9.10 1.24
CA GLY A 99 0.91 9.05 0.63
C GLY A 99 0.57 10.31 -0.14
N VAL A 100 -0.15 10.13 -1.24
CA VAL A 100 -0.68 11.23 -2.04
C VAL A 100 -1.79 11.93 -1.26
N ASP A 101 -1.91 13.24 -1.44
CA ASP A 101 -3.06 13.99 -0.93
C ASP A 101 -4.35 13.40 -1.55
N PRO A 102 -5.47 13.30 -0.78
CA PRO A 102 -6.75 12.83 -1.31
C PRO A 102 -7.15 13.50 -2.63
N SER A 103 -6.85 14.80 -2.81
CA SER A 103 -7.14 15.53 -4.06
C SER A 103 -6.32 15.08 -5.26
N GLY A 104 -5.10 14.56 -5.04
CA GLY A 104 -4.22 14.02 -6.08
C GLY A 104 -4.42 12.53 -6.38
N CYS A 105 -5.24 11.84 -5.59
CA CYS A 105 -5.45 10.39 -5.69
C CYS A 105 -5.97 9.98 -7.07
N VAL A 106 -6.95 10.71 -7.62
CA VAL A 106 -7.55 10.41 -8.92
C VAL A 106 -6.53 10.50 -10.06
N GLU A 107 -5.70 11.53 -10.07
CA GLU A 107 -4.71 11.73 -11.14
C GLU A 107 -3.59 10.68 -11.06
N LEU A 108 -3.12 10.35 -9.85
CA LEU A 108 -2.14 9.27 -9.68
C LEU A 108 -2.71 7.90 -10.10
N ALA A 109 -3.96 7.60 -9.75
CA ALA A 109 -4.61 6.36 -10.16
C ALA A 109 -4.77 6.26 -11.69
N LYS A 110 -5.13 7.37 -12.37
CA LYS A 110 -5.14 7.46 -13.83
C LYS A 110 -3.77 7.22 -14.43
N HIS A 111 -2.74 7.86 -13.86
CA HIS A 111 -1.36 7.71 -14.31
C HIS A 111 -0.90 6.26 -14.23
N VAL A 112 -1.18 5.57 -13.11
CA VAL A 112 -0.87 4.15 -12.95
C VAL A 112 -1.65 3.30 -13.96
N LYS A 113 -2.97 3.51 -14.08
CA LYS A 113 -3.83 2.66 -14.92
C LYS A 113 -3.56 2.82 -16.43
N LEU A 114 -3.28 4.04 -16.88
CA LEU A 114 -3.17 4.38 -18.30
C LEU A 114 -1.71 4.50 -18.77
N GLY A 115 -0.80 4.91 -17.88
CA GLY A 115 0.59 5.22 -18.20
C GLY A 115 1.59 4.11 -17.89
N CYS A 116 1.21 3.10 -17.08
CA CYS A 116 2.12 2.05 -16.62
C CYS A 116 1.64 0.65 -17.07
N PRO A 117 2.01 0.18 -18.28
CA PRO A 117 1.50 -1.08 -18.83
C PRO A 117 1.97 -2.34 -18.09
N ASN A 118 3.04 -2.25 -17.31
CA ASN A 118 3.58 -3.35 -16.49
C ASN A 118 3.08 -3.28 -15.05
N LEU A 119 2.21 -2.33 -14.73
CA LEU A 119 1.54 -2.24 -13.43
C LEU A 119 0.05 -2.49 -13.59
N GLU A 120 -0.54 -3.10 -12.57
CA GLU A 120 -1.98 -3.34 -12.50
C GLU A 120 -2.55 -2.57 -11.31
N PHE A 121 -3.17 -1.42 -11.57
CA PHE A 121 -3.92 -0.69 -10.54
C PHE A 121 -5.00 -1.59 -9.95
N SER A 122 -4.88 -1.89 -8.65
CA SER A 122 -5.74 -2.81 -7.93
C SER A 122 -6.54 -2.14 -6.81
N GLY A 123 -6.26 -0.88 -6.47
CA GLY A 123 -6.98 -0.18 -5.41
C GLY A 123 -6.20 0.88 -4.66
N LEU A 124 -6.65 1.19 -3.45
CA LEU A 124 -6.12 2.23 -2.58
C LEU A 124 -5.67 1.66 -1.23
N MET A 125 -4.71 2.35 -0.60
CA MET A 125 -4.17 2.00 0.72
C MET A 125 -4.08 3.25 1.59
N THR A 126 -4.35 3.12 2.89
CA THR A 126 -3.95 4.14 3.88
C THR A 126 -3.37 3.49 5.12
N ILE A 127 -2.41 4.16 5.75
CA ILE A 127 -1.85 3.76 7.04
C ILE A 127 -2.69 4.31 8.21
N GLY A 128 -3.41 5.42 8.03
CA GLY A 128 -4.12 6.10 9.11
C GLY A 128 -3.22 7.03 9.95
N MET A 129 -3.54 7.21 11.23
CA MET A 129 -2.85 8.15 12.14
C MET A 129 -1.49 7.64 12.68
N LEU A 130 -0.68 8.55 13.26
CA LEU A 130 0.65 8.27 13.82
C LEU A 130 0.67 7.20 14.92
N ASP A 131 -0.34 7.19 15.77
CA ASP A 131 -0.50 6.24 16.87
C ASP A 131 -1.19 4.94 16.43
N TYR A 132 -1.40 4.77 15.12
CA TYR A 132 -2.13 3.65 14.55
C TYR A 132 -3.57 3.54 15.05
N THR A 133 -4.14 4.64 15.57
CA THR A 133 -5.55 4.76 15.89
C THR A 133 -6.25 5.47 14.73
N SER A 134 -6.62 4.71 13.70
CA SER A 134 -7.39 5.32 12.62
C SER A 134 -8.77 5.70 13.14
N THR A 135 -9.18 6.93 12.91
CA THR A 135 -10.55 7.34 13.19
C THR A 135 -11.48 6.89 12.06
N PRO A 136 -12.80 6.77 12.32
CA PRO A 136 -13.77 6.52 11.27
C PRO A 136 -13.67 7.50 10.09
N GLU A 137 -13.24 8.74 10.33
CA GLU A 137 -13.09 9.77 9.29
C GLU A 137 -11.94 9.46 8.31
N ASN A 138 -10.86 8.83 8.77
CA ASN A 138 -9.75 8.40 7.92
C ASN A 138 -10.23 7.32 6.93
N PHE A 139 -11.03 6.36 7.40
CA PHE A 139 -11.60 5.32 6.55
C PHE A 139 -12.64 5.88 5.58
N LYS A 140 -13.53 6.77 6.03
CA LYS A 140 -14.47 7.48 5.15
C LYS A 140 -13.76 8.25 4.05
N THR A 141 -12.65 8.90 4.37
CA THR A 141 -11.84 9.64 3.40
C THR A 141 -11.30 8.71 2.32
N LEU A 142 -10.77 7.53 2.69
CA LEU A 142 -10.30 6.56 1.72
C LEU A 142 -11.43 5.99 0.87
N SER A 143 -12.58 5.67 1.49
CA SER A 143 -13.77 5.19 0.76
C SER A 143 -14.29 6.23 -0.23
N ARG A 144 -14.28 7.52 0.12
CA ARG A 144 -14.61 8.61 -0.83
C ARG A 144 -13.62 8.65 -1.99
N CYS A 145 -12.31 8.58 -1.70
CA CYS A 145 -11.29 8.54 -2.75
C CYS A 145 -11.50 7.35 -3.70
N ARG A 146 -11.89 6.18 -3.17
CA ARG A 146 -12.22 5.00 -3.98
C ARG A 146 -13.36 5.31 -4.94
N THR A 147 -14.46 5.86 -4.45
CA THR A 147 -15.61 6.21 -5.30
C THR A 147 -15.20 7.19 -6.41
N GLU A 148 -14.44 8.23 -6.09
CA GLU A 148 -13.96 9.22 -7.06
C GLU A 148 -13.02 8.59 -8.11
N VAL A 149 -12.09 7.75 -7.68
CA VAL A 149 -11.17 7.01 -8.57
C VAL A 149 -11.95 6.04 -9.47
N CYS A 150 -12.90 5.30 -8.91
CA CYS A 150 -13.71 4.34 -9.66
C CYS A 150 -14.53 5.04 -10.75
N GLN A 151 -15.18 6.16 -10.40
CA GLN A 151 -15.90 6.99 -11.35
C GLN A 151 -14.99 7.54 -12.45
N ALA A 152 -13.81 8.04 -12.09
CA ALA A 152 -12.87 8.63 -13.05
C ALA A 152 -12.24 7.58 -13.99
N LEU A 153 -12.05 6.35 -13.53
CA LEU A 153 -11.50 5.23 -14.31
C LEU A 153 -12.56 4.39 -15.02
N GLY A 154 -13.85 4.59 -14.71
CA GLY A 154 -14.93 3.77 -15.23
C GLY A 154 -14.89 2.32 -14.76
N ILE A 155 -14.34 2.06 -13.58
CA ILE A 155 -14.28 0.72 -12.95
C ILE A 155 -15.31 0.63 -11.83
N THR A 156 -15.68 -0.59 -11.43
CA THR A 156 -16.58 -0.78 -10.30
C THR A 156 -15.81 -0.78 -8.97
N GLU A 157 -16.49 -0.45 -7.87
CA GLU A 157 -15.83 -0.42 -6.55
C GLU A 157 -15.31 -1.79 -6.10
N GLU A 158 -15.91 -2.87 -6.60
CA GLU A 158 -15.46 -4.25 -6.33
C GLU A 158 -14.11 -4.56 -6.99
N GLN A 159 -13.73 -3.82 -8.03
CA GLN A 159 -12.42 -3.93 -8.69
C GLN A 159 -11.34 -3.08 -8.00
N CYS A 160 -11.72 -2.28 -7.00
CA CYS A 160 -10.85 -1.33 -6.32
C CYS A 160 -10.72 -1.72 -4.84
N GLU A 161 -9.66 -2.46 -4.52
CA GLU A 161 -9.37 -2.92 -3.17
C GLU A 161 -9.10 -1.74 -2.22
N LEU A 162 -9.49 -1.90 -0.96
CA LEU A 162 -9.16 -0.99 0.13
C LEU A 162 -8.27 -1.71 1.13
N SER A 163 -7.00 -1.34 1.16
CA SER A 163 -6.05 -1.77 2.19
C SER A 163 -6.07 -0.75 3.33
N MET A 164 -6.84 -1.05 4.37
CA MET A 164 -6.95 -0.20 5.56
C MET A 164 -7.31 -1.04 6.79
N GLY A 165 -6.84 -0.61 7.96
CA GLY A 165 -7.01 -1.34 9.21
C GLY A 165 -5.77 -2.17 9.57
N MET A 166 -5.43 -2.10 10.84
CA MET A 166 -4.32 -2.77 11.50
C MET A 166 -4.83 -3.53 12.72
N SER A 167 -3.92 -4.18 13.45
CA SER A 167 -4.23 -4.96 14.65
C SER A 167 -5.18 -4.30 15.67
N ALA A 168 -5.19 -2.97 15.78
CA ALA A 168 -6.02 -2.25 16.76
C ALA A 168 -7.40 -1.81 16.24
N ASP A 169 -7.58 -1.69 14.93
CA ASP A 169 -8.75 -1.06 14.30
C ASP A 169 -9.31 -1.84 13.10
N PHE A 170 -8.88 -3.10 12.91
CA PHE A 170 -9.32 -3.93 11.78
C PHE A 170 -10.82 -4.20 11.77
N GLU A 171 -11.48 -4.35 12.92
CA GLU A 171 -12.93 -4.59 13.00
C GLU A 171 -13.70 -3.41 12.41
N LEU A 172 -13.36 -2.19 12.85
CA LEU A 172 -13.93 -0.96 12.31
C LEU A 172 -13.58 -0.80 10.82
N ALA A 173 -12.37 -1.14 10.41
CA ALA A 173 -11.97 -1.08 9.01
C ALA A 173 -12.83 -2.01 8.13
N ILE A 174 -13.16 -3.21 8.61
CA ILE A 174 -14.06 -4.16 7.93
C ILE A 174 -15.47 -3.58 7.80
N GLU A 175 -16.02 -3.01 8.88
CA GLU A 175 -17.34 -2.35 8.86
C GLU A 175 -17.37 -1.18 7.86
N MET A 176 -16.24 -0.50 7.68
CA MET A 176 -16.08 0.61 6.74
C MET A 176 -15.76 0.17 5.30
N GLY A 177 -15.73 -1.14 5.02
CA GLY A 177 -15.57 -1.70 3.68
C GLY A 177 -14.13 -2.03 3.29
N SER A 178 -13.23 -2.23 4.25
CA SER A 178 -11.86 -2.71 3.99
C SER A 178 -11.89 -4.09 3.33
N THR A 179 -11.11 -4.26 2.27
CA THR A 179 -10.91 -5.55 1.61
C THR A 179 -9.62 -6.23 2.06
N ASN A 180 -8.67 -5.45 2.59
CA ASN A 180 -7.43 -5.93 3.17
C ASN A 180 -7.11 -5.28 4.52
N VAL A 181 -6.84 -6.12 5.53
CA VAL A 181 -6.40 -5.72 6.86
C VAL A 181 -5.00 -6.26 7.16
N ARG A 182 -4.22 -5.46 7.89
CA ARG A 182 -2.80 -5.71 8.13
C ARG A 182 -2.57 -6.05 9.60
N ILE A 183 -2.55 -7.34 9.92
CA ILE A 183 -2.48 -7.81 11.31
C ILE A 183 -1.06 -8.29 11.61
N GLY A 184 -0.29 -7.45 12.31
CA GLY A 184 1.07 -7.74 12.73
C GLY A 184 1.14 -8.20 14.18
N SER A 185 0.99 -7.25 15.11
CA SER A 185 1.26 -7.46 16.54
C SER A 185 0.34 -8.47 17.22
N THR A 186 -0.92 -8.58 16.78
CA THR A 186 -1.86 -9.58 17.28
C THR A 186 -1.40 -11.01 16.98
N ILE A 187 -0.66 -11.22 15.88
CA ILE A 187 -0.23 -12.54 15.41
C ILE A 187 1.20 -12.84 15.84
N PHE A 188 2.11 -11.85 15.75
CA PHE A 188 3.54 -12.04 15.97
C PHE A 188 4.05 -11.48 17.31
N GLY A 189 3.18 -10.86 18.11
CA GLY A 189 3.57 -10.18 19.35
C GLY A 189 4.10 -8.76 19.11
N PRO A 190 4.47 -8.03 20.19
CA PRO A 190 4.97 -6.67 20.09
C PRO A 190 6.29 -6.62 19.31
N ARG A 191 6.43 -5.62 18.44
CA ARG A 191 7.71 -5.37 17.76
C ARG A 191 8.70 -4.78 18.76
N GLU A 192 9.86 -5.43 18.92
CA GLU A 192 10.99 -4.82 19.60
C GLU A 192 11.64 -3.81 18.67
N TYR A 193 11.36 -2.52 18.89
CA TYR A 193 12.14 -1.46 18.25
C TYR A 193 13.44 -1.28 19.05
N PRO A 194 14.63 -1.34 18.42
CA PRO A 194 15.85 -0.97 19.11
C PRO A 194 15.71 0.47 19.59
N LYS A 195 15.88 0.69 20.89
CA LYS A 195 15.81 2.04 21.48
C LYS A 195 16.82 2.91 20.73
N LYS A 196 16.35 4.02 20.15
CA LYS A 196 17.23 5.10 19.71
C LYS A 196 18.04 5.53 20.91
N GLU A 197 19.35 5.29 20.90
CA GLU A 197 20.24 5.90 21.87
C GLU A 197 20.09 7.42 21.74
N ALA A 198 19.58 8.05 22.80
CA ALA A 198 19.58 9.48 22.93
C ALA A 198 21.05 9.90 23.08
N ASN A 199 21.59 10.51 22.03
CA ASN A 199 22.89 11.19 22.07
C ASN A 199 22.66 12.68 22.13
#